data_AF-A0A7C6WUQ3-F1
#
_entry.id   AF-A0A7C6WUQ3-F1
#
_cell.length_a   1.000
_cell.length_b   1.000
_cell.length_c   1.000
_cell.angle_alpha   90.00
_cell.angle_beta   90.00
_cell.angle_gamma   90.00
#
_symmetry.space_group_name_H-M   'P 1'
#
loop_
_entity.id
_entity.type
_entity.pdbx_description
1 polymer ?
#
loop_
_entity_poly.entity_id
_entity_poly.type
_entity_poly.pdbx_seq_one_letter_code
_entity_poly.pdbx_strand_id
1 'polypeptide(L)'
;DTLSIEVTLMEGNGKLELTGQLGDVMKESARAAMSFIRSRVDLYGIDKEFYKKYDIHIHVPEGAIPKDGPSAGITLATAMVSALTNIPVKKNVAMTGEITLRGRVLAIGGLKEKVLAAHRAGIDTIILPVDNKKDLDEIPENVRGKIKFVIAEDMETVLKTALAQGKIKYKTVKTQKEEKIIISKDGGLDDLNNTMIEQ
;
A
#
# COMPACT_ATOMS: atom_id res chain seq x y z
N ASP A 1 -2.66 -17.94 -9.53
CA ASP A 1 -1.71 -16.93 -10.05
C ASP A 1 -1.62 -15.72 -9.14
N THR A 2 -0.69 -14.81 -9.45
CA THR A 2 -0.68 -13.45 -8.91
C THR A 2 -1.70 -12.60 -9.67
N LEU A 3 -2.30 -11.62 -8.99
CA LEU A 3 -3.26 -10.70 -9.59
C LEU A 3 -2.62 -9.32 -9.77
N SER A 4 -2.73 -8.76 -10.97
CA SER A 4 -2.30 -7.40 -11.27
C SER A 4 -3.48 -6.43 -11.21
N ILE A 5 -3.25 -5.22 -10.71
CA ILE A 5 -4.26 -4.16 -10.63
C ILE A 5 -3.75 -2.96 -11.41
N GLU A 6 -4.57 -2.44 -12.30
CA GLU A 6 -4.30 -1.26 -13.11
C GLU A 6 -5.24 -0.13 -12.67
N VAL A 7 -4.70 1.08 -12.56
CA VAL A 7 -5.48 2.28 -12.23
C VAL A 7 -5.11 3.38 -13.21
N THR A 8 -6.12 3.99 -13.82
CA THR A 8 -5.95 5.17 -14.67
C THR A 8 -6.79 6.34 -14.14
N LEU A 9 -6.28 7.55 -14.35
CA LEU A 9 -6.95 8.81 -14.01
C LEU A 9 -7.37 9.49 -15.31
N MET A 10 -8.61 9.93 -15.36
CA MET A 10 -9.19 10.65 -16.50
C MET A 10 -9.82 11.93 -15.99
N GLU A 11 -9.69 13.04 -16.71
CA GLU A 11 -10.48 14.23 -16.38
C GLU A 11 -11.97 13.89 -16.42
N GLY A 12 -12.69 14.26 -15.37
CA GLY A 12 -14.05 13.78 -15.16
C GLY A 12 -14.74 14.48 -14.01
N ASN A 13 -15.72 13.80 -13.41
CA ASN A 13 -16.59 14.37 -12.38
C ASN A 13 -16.59 13.57 -11.06
N GLY A 14 -15.60 12.70 -10.87
CA GLY A 14 -15.40 11.98 -9.62
C GLY A 14 -15.92 10.54 -9.60
N LYS A 15 -16.14 9.94 -10.77
CA LYS A 15 -16.61 8.55 -10.86
C LYS A 15 -15.51 7.56 -10.48
N LEU A 16 -15.93 6.45 -9.87
CA LEU A 16 -15.08 5.29 -9.65
C LEU A 16 -15.59 4.15 -10.53
N GLU A 17 -14.86 3.87 -11.60
CA GLU A 17 -15.16 2.80 -12.55
C GLU A 17 -14.38 1.53 -12.17
N LEU A 18 -15.06 0.40 -12.17
CA LEU A 18 -14.54 -0.88 -11.68
C LEU A 18 -14.81 -1.96 -12.73
N THR A 19 -13.74 -2.55 -13.28
CA THR A 19 -13.83 -3.57 -14.35
C THR A 19 -12.94 -4.77 -14.06
N GLY A 20 -13.20 -5.90 -14.72
CA GLY A 20 -12.43 -7.14 -14.52
C GLY A 20 -13.17 -8.31 -13.86
N GLN A 21 -14.51 -8.33 -13.93
CA GLN A 21 -15.37 -9.27 -13.20
C GLN A 21 -15.16 -9.26 -11.69
N LEU A 22 -15.24 -8.06 -11.10
CA LEU A 22 -15.14 -7.87 -9.66
C LEU A 22 -16.45 -8.25 -8.98
N GLY A 23 -16.37 -9.08 -7.95
CA GLY A 23 -17.47 -9.35 -7.02
C GLY A 23 -17.72 -8.16 -6.09
N ASP A 24 -18.78 -8.24 -5.30
CA ASP A 24 -19.24 -7.10 -4.51
C ASP A 24 -18.31 -6.76 -3.34
N VAL A 25 -17.64 -7.76 -2.75
CA VAL A 25 -16.67 -7.54 -1.67
C VAL A 25 -15.43 -6.82 -2.19
N MET A 26 -14.97 -7.18 -3.39
CA MET A 26 -13.83 -6.49 -4.02
C MET A 26 -14.20 -5.06 -4.45
N LYS A 27 -15.43 -4.82 -4.94
CA LYS A 27 -15.93 -3.46 -5.22
C LYS A 27 -16.02 -2.62 -3.94
N GLU A 28 -16.48 -3.20 -2.84
CA GLU A 28 -16.51 -2.52 -1.53
C GLU A 28 -15.10 -2.16 -1.05
N SER A 29 -14.14 -3.08 -1.23
CA SER A 29 -12.73 -2.83 -0.91
C SER A 29 -12.15 -1.66 -1.70
N ALA A 30 -12.50 -1.53 -2.99
CA ALA A 30 -12.09 -0.38 -3.81
C ALA A 30 -12.68 0.94 -3.28
N ARG A 31 -13.95 0.95 -2.88
CA ARG A 31 -14.60 2.13 -2.28
C ARG A 31 -14.01 2.48 -0.91
N ALA A 32 -13.68 1.49 -0.10
CA ALA A 32 -13.02 1.69 1.19
C ALA A 32 -11.63 2.30 1.00
N ALA A 33 -10.84 1.79 0.05
CA ALA A 33 -9.56 2.34 -0.32
C ALA A 33 -9.65 3.79 -0.82
N MET A 34 -10.61 4.10 -1.70
CA MET A 34 -10.88 5.48 -2.16
C MET A 34 -11.24 6.41 -1.00
N SER A 35 -12.09 5.94 -0.08
CA SER A 35 -12.50 6.71 1.10
C SER A 35 -11.32 6.97 2.06
N PHE A 36 -10.46 5.97 2.27
CA PHE A 36 -9.23 6.13 3.03
C PHE A 36 -8.32 7.20 2.41
N ILE A 37 -8.07 7.13 1.10
CA ILE A 37 -7.22 8.11 0.40
C ILE A 37 -7.79 9.52 0.55
N ARG A 38 -9.10 9.69 0.31
CA ARG A 38 -9.80 10.98 0.49
C ARG A 38 -9.64 11.54 1.90
N SER A 39 -9.68 10.69 2.93
CA SER A 39 -9.52 11.11 4.32
C SER A 39 -8.09 11.53 4.69
N ARG A 40 -7.08 11.19 3.86
CA ARG A 40 -5.66 11.38 4.16
C ARG A 40 -4.86 12.09 3.06
N VAL A 41 -5.54 12.77 2.13
CA VAL A 41 -4.91 13.49 0.99
C VAL A 41 -3.74 14.39 1.39
N ASP A 42 -3.85 15.09 2.53
CA ASP A 42 -2.82 15.99 3.04
C ASP A 42 -1.51 15.28 3.38
N LEU A 43 -1.58 14.04 3.89
CA LEU A 43 -0.41 13.24 4.23
C LEU A 43 0.34 12.78 2.98
N TYR A 44 -0.36 12.62 1.85
CA TYR A 44 0.20 12.06 0.64
C TYR A 44 0.55 13.11 -0.42
N GLY A 45 0.28 14.39 -0.15
CA GLY A 45 0.48 15.46 -1.13
C GLY A 45 -0.47 15.37 -2.33
N ILE A 46 -1.63 14.74 -2.15
CA ILE A 46 -2.67 14.58 -3.18
C ILE A 46 -3.55 15.84 -3.19
N ASP A 47 -3.99 16.29 -4.38
CA ASP A 47 -4.95 17.39 -4.51
C ASP A 47 -6.24 17.05 -3.74
N LYS A 48 -6.67 17.92 -2.83
CA LYS A 48 -7.90 17.73 -2.05
C LYS A 48 -9.13 17.55 -2.92
N GLU A 49 -9.15 18.18 -4.09
CA GLU A 49 -10.29 18.17 -5.00
C GLU A 49 -10.22 17.06 -6.07
N PHE A 50 -9.24 16.14 -5.99
CA PHE A 50 -9.07 15.07 -6.98
C PHE A 50 -10.36 14.27 -7.23
N TYR A 51 -11.11 14.01 -6.17
CA TYR A 51 -12.34 13.20 -6.19
C TYR A 51 -13.51 13.90 -6.90
N LYS A 52 -13.36 15.16 -7.32
CA LYS A 52 -14.33 15.89 -8.16
C LYS A 52 -13.81 16.13 -9.57
N LYS A 53 -12.48 16.15 -9.74
CA LYS A 53 -11.80 16.51 -11.01
C LYS A 53 -11.48 15.30 -11.87
N TYR A 54 -11.28 14.14 -11.24
CA TYR A 54 -10.85 12.94 -11.92
C TYR A 54 -11.84 11.80 -11.74
N ASP A 55 -12.14 11.14 -12.84
CA ASP A 55 -12.67 9.79 -12.82
C ASP A 55 -11.50 8.82 -12.64
N ILE A 56 -11.69 7.84 -11.76
CA ILE A 56 -10.70 6.81 -11.45
C ILE A 56 -11.23 5.49 -11.98
N HIS A 57 -10.49 4.86 -12.89
CA HIS A 57 -10.85 3.56 -13.42
C HIS A 57 -9.86 2.51 -12.94
N ILE A 58 -10.38 1.54 -12.19
CA ILE A 58 -9.65 0.36 -11.74
C ILE A 58 -10.00 -0.80 -12.65
N HIS A 59 -8.96 -1.41 -13.22
CA HIS A 59 -9.06 -2.62 -14.02
C HIS A 59 -8.27 -3.75 -13.36
N VAL A 60 -8.91 -4.91 -13.27
CA VAL A 60 -8.25 -6.16 -12.90
C VAL A 60 -8.33 -7.10 -14.11
N PRO A 61 -7.21 -7.38 -14.80
CA PRO A 61 -7.18 -8.23 -15.99
C PRO A 61 -7.73 -9.64 -15.77
N GLU A 62 -7.78 -10.43 -16.85
CA GLU A 62 -8.38 -11.78 -16.91
C GLU A 62 -9.91 -11.77 -16.74
N GLY A 63 -10.60 -10.84 -17.39
CA GLY A 63 -12.04 -10.57 -17.23
C GLY A 63 -13.02 -11.71 -17.54
N ALA A 64 -12.59 -12.96 -17.64
CA ALA A 64 -13.43 -14.16 -17.68
C ALA A 64 -13.47 -14.92 -16.33
N ILE A 65 -12.52 -14.64 -15.43
CA ILE A 65 -12.42 -15.27 -14.11
C ILE A 65 -12.99 -14.29 -13.07
N PRO A 66 -14.02 -14.66 -12.29
CA PRO A 66 -14.51 -13.81 -11.21
C PRO A 66 -13.43 -13.58 -10.15
N LYS A 67 -13.27 -12.33 -9.68
CA LYS A 67 -12.40 -12.00 -8.55
C LYS A 67 -13.21 -11.36 -7.45
N ASP A 68 -13.16 -11.98 -6.27
CA ASP A 68 -13.86 -11.47 -5.11
C ASP A 68 -13.04 -11.67 -3.83
N GLY A 69 -13.41 -10.90 -2.81
CA GLY A 69 -12.80 -10.93 -1.48
C GLY A 69 -11.99 -9.67 -1.13
N PRO A 70 -11.76 -9.43 0.18
CA PRO A 70 -11.25 -8.15 0.66
C PRO A 70 -9.72 -8.02 0.61
N SER A 71 -9.02 -9.13 0.35
CA SER A 71 -7.57 -9.25 0.54
C SER A 71 -6.68 -8.44 -0.41
N ALA A 72 -7.28 -7.69 -1.34
CA ALA A 72 -6.63 -6.77 -2.26
C ALA A 72 -6.79 -5.29 -1.86
N GLY A 73 -7.41 -4.99 -0.70
CA GLY A 73 -7.69 -3.63 -0.26
C GLY A 73 -6.45 -2.73 -0.21
N ILE A 74 -5.35 -3.21 0.35
CA ILE A 74 -4.09 -2.44 0.41
C ILE A 74 -3.44 -2.26 -0.98
N THR A 75 -3.64 -3.23 -1.89
CA THR A 75 -3.14 -3.18 -3.27
C THR A 75 -3.90 -2.12 -4.08
N LEU A 76 -5.23 -2.11 -3.95
CA LEU A 76 -6.11 -1.10 -4.56
C LEU A 76 -5.74 0.30 -4.08
N ALA A 77 -5.56 0.48 -2.76
CA ALA A 77 -5.15 1.76 -2.18
C ALA A 77 -3.77 2.19 -2.70
N THR A 78 -2.81 1.28 -2.77
CA THR A 78 -1.46 1.59 -3.26
C THR A 78 -1.46 1.99 -4.74
N ALA A 79 -2.20 1.27 -5.58
CA ALA A 79 -2.30 1.58 -7.01
C ALA A 79 -2.96 2.95 -7.24
N MET A 80 -4.03 3.27 -6.51
CA MET A 80 -4.67 4.58 -6.57
C MET A 80 -3.75 5.71 -6.08
N VAL A 81 -3.06 5.52 -4.95
CA VAL A 81 -2.08 6.51 -4.45
C VAL A 81 -0.95 6.71 -5.45
N SER A 82 -0.44 5.63 -6.05
CA SER A 82 0.59 5.70 -7.09
C SER A 82 0.13 6.58 -8.27
N ALA A 83 -1.08 6.33 -8.79
CA ALA A 83 -1.65 7.11 -9.88
C ALA A 83 -1.85 8.59 -9.51
N LEU A 84 -2.38 8.87 -8.31
CA LEU A 84 -2.66 10.23 -7.83
C LEU A 84 -1.41 11.04 -7.50
N THR A 85 -0.32 10.38 -7.12
CA THR A 85 0.94 11.03 -6.75
C THR A 85 1.97 11.02 -7.87
N ASN A 86 1.70 10.28 -8.95
CA ASN A 86 2.66 9.98 -10.01
C ASN A 86 3.98 9.36 -9.49
N ILE A 87 3.88 8.56 -8.42
CA ILE A 87 5.01 7.83 -7.85
C ILE A 87 4.88 6.35 -8.24
N PRO A 88 5.84 5.77 -8.99
CA PRO A 88 5.74 4.38 -9.45
C PRO A 88 5.72 3.37 -8.29
N VAL A 89 5.00 2.25 -8.46
CA VAL A 89 5.10 1.07 -7.57
C VAL A 89 6.32 0.23 -7.98
N LYS A 90 7.06 -0.31 -6.99
CA LYS A 90 8.17 -1.24 -7.22
C LYS A 90 7.65 -2.54 -7.83
N LYS A 91 8.28 -2.97 -8.94
CA LYS A 91 7.87 -4.16 -9.70
C LYS A 91 8.12 -5.49 -8.97
N ASN A 92 9.04 -5.51 -8.02
CA ASN A 92 9.44 -6.71 -7.26
C ASN A 92 8.66 -6.87 -5.93
N VAL A 93 7.59 -6.10 -5.72
CA VAL A 93 6.80 -6.11 -4.49
C VAL A 93 5.40 -6.67 -4.77
N ALA A 94 5.01 -7.73 -4.06
CA ALA A 94 3.62 -8.15 -3.94
C ALA A 94 3.08 -7.76 -2.56
N MET A 95 1.76 -7.65 -2.44
CA MET A 95 1.11 -7.32 -1.18
C MET A 95 -0.26 -7.98 -1.07
N THR A 96 -0.68 -8.29 0.16
CA THR A 96 -2.03 -8.75 0.47
C THR A 96 -2.45 -8.21 1.82
N GLY A 97 -3.74 -7.88 1.95
CA GLY A 97 -4.29 -7.29 3.16
C GLY A 97 -5.61 -6.62 2.87
N GLU A 98 -6.54 -6.75 3.80
CA GLU A 98 -7.75 -5.94 3.79
C GLU A 98 -7.43 -4.55 4.37
N ILE A 99 -8.11 -3.52 3.87
CA ILE A 99 -7.94 -2.14 4.32
C ILE A 99 -9.18 -1.66 5.05
N THR A 100 -8.99 -1.00 6.20
CA THR A 100 -10.06 -0.25 6.87
C THR A 100 -10.10 1.20 6.41
N LEU A 101 -11.23 1.89 6.62
CA LEU A 101 -11.34 3.34 6.39
C LEU A 101 -10.31 4.17 7.18
N ARG A 102 -9.80 3.63 8.30
CA ARG A 102 -8.76 4.28 9.11
C ARG A 102 -7.34 3.96 8.66
N GLY A 103 -7.16 3.10 7.67
CA GLY A 103 -5.84 2.72 7.14
C GLY A 103 -5.15 1.58 7.89
N ARG A 104 -5.83 0.86 8.79
CA ARG A 104 -5.32 -0.40 9.34
C ARG A 104 -5.35 -1.50 8.27
N VAL A 105 -4.35 -2.38 8.32
CA VAL A 105 -4.20 -3.56 7.48
C VAL A 105 -4.68 -4.78 8.26
N LEU A 106 -5.72 -5.45 7.75
CA LEU A 106 -6.32 -6.61 8.43
C LEU A 106 -5.89 -7.93 7.80
N ALA A 107 -5.97 -8.97 8.64
CA ALA A 107 -5.62 -10.33 8.28
C ALA A 107 -6.35 -10.85 7.04
N ILE A 108 -5.73 -11.79 6.35
CA ILE A 108 -6.28 -12.47 5.18
C ILE A 108 -6.19 -13.99 5.32
N GLY A 109 -6.98 -14.71 4.53
CA GLY A 109 -6.85 -16.15 4.36
C GLY A 109 -5.89 -16.52 3.21
N GLY A 110 -5.38 -17.75 3.27
CA GLY A 110 -4.60 -18.37 2.19
C GLY A 110 -3.22 -17.74 1.97
N LEU A 111 -2.52 -17.38 3.05
CA LEU A 111 -1.20 -16.74 2.93
C LEU A 111 -0.19 -17.64 2.22
N LYS A 112 -0.17 -18.93 2.55
CA LYS A 112 0.74 -19.91 1.97
C LYS A 112 0.62 -19.96 0.45
N GLU A 113 -0.60 -20.09 -0.08
CA GLU A 113 -0.86 -20.17 -1.51
C GLU A 113 -0.44 -18.88 -2.23
N LYS A 114 -0.71 -17.73 -1.61
CA LYS A 114 -0.34 -16.40 -2.13
C LYS A 114 1.18 -16.22 -2.19
N VAL A 115 1.89 -16.62 -1.15
CA VAL A 115 3.36 -16.52 -1.11
C VAL A 115 3.99 -17.46 -2.14
N LEU A 116 3.48 -18.69 -2.28
CA LEU A 116 3.94 -19.62 -3.31
C LEU A 116 3.68 -19.09 -4.73
N ALA A 117 2.54 -18.44 -4.97
CA ALA A 117 2.25 -17.81 -6.26
C ALA A 117 3.19 -16.63 -6.55
N ALA A 118 3.43 -15.76 -5.57
CA ALA A 118 4.36 -14.64 -5.69
C ALA A 118 5.80 -15.13 -5.96
N HIS A 119 6.26 -16.16 -5.25
CA HIS A 119 7.56 -16.78 -5.50
C HIS A 119 7.70 -17.29 -6.94
N ARG A 120 6.67 -17.99 -7.46
CA ARG A 120 6.66 -18.46 -8.86
C ARG A 120 6.71 -17.32 -9.87
N ALA A 121 6.13 -16.16 -9.53
CA ALA A 121 6.19 -14.95 -10.34
C ALA A 121 7.53 -14.19 -10.22
N GLY A 122 8.50 -14.70 -9.47
CA GLY A 122 9.81 -14.06 -9.30
C GLY A 122 9.80 -12.86 -8.35
N ILE A 123 8.78 -12.72 -7.52
CA ILE A 123 8.67 -11.67 -6.51
C ILE A 123 9.56 -12.02 -5.32
N ASP A 124 10.42 -11.07 -4.92
CA ASP A 124 11.35 -11.23 -3.80
C ASP A 124 10.89 -10.51 -2.52
N THR A 125 9.86 -9.66 -2.60
CA THR A 125 9.37 -8.86 -1.47
C THR A 125 7.86 -8.98 -1.34
N ILE A 126 7.37 -9.36 -0.16
CA ILE A 126 5.94 -9.51 0.12
C ILE A 126 5.55 -8.68 1.34
N ILE A 127 4.56 -7.80 1.18
CA ILE A 127 3.92 -7.07 2.27
C ILE A 127 2.69 -7.87 2.75
N LEU A 128 2.59 -8.13 4.06
CA LEU A 128 1.47 -8.86 4.64
C LEU A 128 1.03 -8.27 6.01
N PRO A 129 -0.20 -8.57 6.46
CA PRO A 129 -0.74 -8.04 7.72
C PRO A 129 0.03 -8.58 8.94
N VAL A 130 0.14 -7.78 10.01
CA VAL A 130 0.77 -8.20 11.26
C VAL A 130 0.20 -9.49 11.84
N ASP A 131 -1.13 -9.65 11.76
CA ASP A 131 -1.85 -10.81 12.28
C ASP A 131 -1.55 -12.11 11.51
N ASN A 132 -1.04 -12.00 10.28
CA ASN A 132 -0.66 -13.15 9.45
C ASN A 132 0.81 -13.58 9.66
N LYS A 133 1.59 -12.90 10.52
CA LYS A 133 2.99 -13.27 10.79
C LYS A 133 3.13 -14.72 11.28
N LYS A 134 2.17 -15.19 12.08
CA LYS A 134 2.13 -16.57 12.59
C LYS A 134 1.97 -17.62 11.48
N ASP A 135 1.33 -17.26 10.37
CA ASP A 135 1.07 -18.19 9.26
C ASP A 135 2.32 -18.37 8.37
N LEU A 136 3.40 -17.61 8.61
CA LEU A 136 4.68 -17.76 7.91
C LEU A 136 5.37 -19.10 8.19
N ASP A 137 5.03 -19.76 9.30
CA ASP A 137 5.56 -21.09 9.63
C ASP A 137 4.97 -22.21 8.76
N GLU A 138 3.84 -21.95 8.09
CA GLU A 138 3.24 -22.90 7.13
C GLU A 138 3.91 -22.87 5.76
N ILE A 139 4.80 -21.90 5.53
CA ILE A 139 5.51 -21.68 4.28
C ILE A 139 6.80 -22.49 4.27
N PRO A 140 7.06 -23.30 3.23
CA PRO A 140 8.30 -24.06 3.10
C PRO A 140 9.55 -23.18 3.23
N GLU A 141 10.53 -23.63 4.02
CA GLU A 141 11.74 -22.87 4.33
C GLU A 141 12.54 -22.44 3.08
N ASN A 142 12.58 -23.29 2.06
CA ASN A 142 13.23 -23.02 0.79
C ASN A 142 12.60 -21.85 0.00
N VAL A 143 11.34 -21.51 0.29
CA VAL A 143 10.63 -20.35 -0.25
C VAL A 143 10.74 -19.18 0.72
N ARG A 144 10.50 -19.42 2.01
CA ARG A 144 10.56 -18.40 3.07
C ARG A 144 11.91 -17.69 3.10
N GLY A 145 13.01 -18.43 2.98
CA GLY A 145 14.38 -17.87 2.97
C GLY A 145 14.74 -17.05 1.72
N LYS A 146 13.92 -17.10 0.65
CA LYS A 146 14.15 -16.34 -0.60
C LYS A 146 13.32 -15.07 -0.70
N ILE A 147 12.40 -14.85 0.25
CA ILE A 147 11.45 -13.75 0.22
C ILE A 147 11.68 -12.85 1.41
N LYS A 148 11.79 -11.55 1.15
CA LYS A 148 11.73 -10.51 2.17
C LYS A 148 10.27 -10.26 2.54
N PHE A 149 9.89 -10.64 3.74
CA PHE A 149 8.57 -10.32 4.29
C PHE A 149 8.59 -8.96 4.99
N VAL A 150 7.62 -8.11 4.66
CA VAL A 150 7.37 -6.83 5.30
C VAL A 150 6.04 -6.92 6.03
N ILE A 151 6.11 -6.83 7.35
CA ILE A 151 4.94 -6.94 8.22
C ILE A 151 4.33 -5.55 8.39
N ALA A 152 3.07 -5.39 7.97
CA ALA A 152 2.37 -4.11 7.97
C ALA A 152 1.16 -4.13 8.91
N GLU A 153 1.10 -3.16 9.80
CA GLU A 153 -0.10 -2.85 10.62
C GLU A 153 -0.97 -1.78 9.95
N ASP A 154 -0.36 -0.91 9.15
CA ASP A 154 -1.01 0.24 8.54
C ASP A 154 -0.57 0.50 7.08
N MET A 155 -1.38 1.31 6.39
CA MET A 155 -1.10 1.75 5.03
C MET A 155 0.15 2.61 4.90
N GLU A 156 0.62 3.23 5.97
CA GLU A 156 1.86 4.00 5.90
C GLU A 156 3.06 3.08 5.65
N THR A 157 3.12 1.96 6.36
CA THR A 157 4.12 0.90 6.15
C THR A 157 4.02 0.30 4.75
N VAL A 158 2.79 0.05 4.27
CA VAL A 158 2.54 -0.45 2.91
C VAL A 158 3.08 0.51 1.86
N LEU A 159 2.67 1.79 1.91
CA LEU A 159 3.02 2.78 0.89
C LEU A 159 4.52 3.09 0.89
N LYS A 160 5.15 3.24 2.06
CA LYS A 160 6.61 3.45 2.18
C LYS A 160 7.41 2.29 1.57
N THR A 161 6.89 1.07 1.68
CA THR A 161 7.55 -0.11 1.15
C THR A 161 7.33 -0.26 -0.35
N ALA A 162 6.08 -0.10 -0.80
CA ALA A 162 5.65 -0.42 -2.16
C ALA A 162 6.04 0.64 -3.19
N LEU A 163 5.99 1.93 -2.84
CA LEU A 163 6.29 3.00 -3.78
C LEU A 163 7.81 3.14 -3.97
N ALA A 164 8.23 3.32 -5.22
CA ALA A 164 9.60 3.71 -5.55
C ALA A 164 9.86 5.09 -4.91
N GLN A 165 11.11 5.36 -4.50
CA GLN A 165 11.46 6.60 -3.79
C GLN A 165 11.27 7.86 -4.68
N GLY A 166 10.02 8.29 -4.86
CA GLY A 166 9.64 9.69 -4.88
C GLY A 166 9.17 10.00 -3.48
N LYS A 167 9.77 10.97 -2.80
CA LYS A 167 9.34 11.35 -1.45
C LYS A 167 7.86 11.71 -1.55
N ILE A 168 6.96 10.85 -1.05
CA ILE A 168 5.64 11.31 -0.61
C ILE A 168 5.98 12.50 0.29
N LYS A 169 5.60 13.70 -0.13
CA LYS A 169 5.81 14.90 0.67
C LYS A 169 4.81 14.83 1.82
N TYR A 170 5.11 14.05 2.84
CA TYR A 170 4.35 14.03 4.07
C TYR A 170 4.35 15.46 4.61
N LYS A 171 3.20 16.14 4.53
CA LYS A 171 3.04 17.41 5.24
C LYS A 171 3.03 17.08 6.72
N THR A 172 3.95 17.65 7.46
CA THR A 172 3.93 17.60 8.92
C THR A 172 2.62 18.20 9.40
N VAL A 173 1.70 17.36 9.87
CA VAL A 173 0.51 17.85 10.57
C VAL A 173 1.02 18.32 11.93
N LYS A 174 1.03 19.64 12.16
CA LYS A 174 1.27 20.19 13.50
C LYS A 174 0.12 19.75 14.40
N THR A 175 0.30 18.67 15.15
CA THR A 175 -0.56 18.34 16.28
C THR A 175 -0.37 19.45 17.30
N GLN A 176 -1.46 20.11 17.72
CA GLN A 176 -1.42 21.01 18.88
C GLN A 176 -1.23 20.18 20.16
N LYS A 177 -0.01 19.70 20.40
CA LYS A 177 0.53 19.47 21.73
C LYS A 177 2.04 19.21 21.64
N GLU A 178 2.76 20.22 22.13
CA GLU A 178 4.15 20.23 22.59
C GLU A 178 5.27 20.02 21.56
N GLU A 179 6.04 21.09 21.43
CA GLU A 179 7.27 21.22 20.66
C GLU A 179 8.38 20.37 21.27
N LYS A 180 8.97 19.50 20.44
CA LYS A 180 10.42 19.39 20.21
C LYS A 180 10.67 18.37 19.11
N ILE A 181 10.90 18.86 17.89
CA ILE A 181 11.64 18.12 16.87
C ILE A 181 12.77 19.03 16.42
N ILE A 182 13.99 18.67 16.85
CA ILE A 182 15.23 19.27 16.37
C ILE A 182 15.43 18.77 14.94
N ILE A 183 15.46 19.69 13.98
CA ILE A 183 15.85 19.41 12.59
C ILE A 183 17.34 19.76 12.49
N SER A 184 18.21 18.80 12.17
CA SER A 184 19.53 19.12 11.65
C SER A 184 19.47 19.24 10.13
N LYS A 185 20.04 20.34 9.64
CA LYS A 185 20.23 20.69 8.23
C LYS A 185 21.26 19.77 7.59
N ASP A 186 20.98 19.41 6.34
CA ASP A 186 21.93 19.29 5.23
C ASP A 186 23.32 18.69 5.56
N GLY A 187 23.46 17.37 5.40
CA GLY A 187 24.76 16.68 5.45
C GLY A 187 24.60 15.17 5.30
N GLY A 188 25.51 14.52 4.59
CA GLY A 188 25.50 13.07 4.33
C GLY A 188 25.53 12.21 5.60
N LEU A 189 25.21 10.93 5.44
CA LEU A 189 25.39 9.91 6.47
C LEU A 189 26.88 9.61 6.65
N ASP A 190 27.56 10.47 7.39
CA ASP A 190 28.76 10.15 8.18
C ASP A 190 28.68 11.08 9.41
N ASP A 191 29.03 10.58 10.60
CA ASP A 191 29.12 11.31 11.89
C ASP A 191 27.91 11.29 12.86
N LEU A 192 27.37 10.10 13.18
CA LEU A 192 26.56 9.90 14.41
C LEU A 192 27.28 9.13 15.53
N ASN A 193 28.62 8.99 15.46
CA ASN A 193 29.43 8.43 16.55
C ASN A 193 30.21 9.52 17.31
N ASN A 194 29.48 10.43 17.96
CA ASN A 194 29.91 10.96 19.26
C ASN A 194 28.81 11.87 19.80
N THR A 195 28.28 11.55 20.97
CA THR A 195 28.26 12.39 22.18
C THR A 195 27.22 11.77 23.12
N MET A 196 27.67 10.77 23.87
CA MET A 196 27.23 10.60 25.25
C MET A 196 27.78 11.78 26.07
N ILE A 197 27.09 12.07 27.18
CA ILE A 197 27.54 12.79 28.38
C ILE A 197 26.89 14.17 28.60
N GLU A 198 26.17 14.20 29.73
CA GLU A 198 25.97 15.28 30.70
C GLU A 198 24.58 15.92 30.89
N GLN A 199 24.08 15.62 32.10
CA GLN A 199 23.05 16.23 32.96
C GLN A 199 21.57 15.91 32.69
#